data_AF-A0A0W1DNT9-F1
#
_entry.id   AF-A0A0W1DNT9-F1
#
_cell.length_a   1.000
_cell.length_b   1.000
_cell.length_c   1.000
_cell.angle_alpha   90.00
_cell.angle_beta   90.00
_cell.angle_gamma   90.00
#
_symmetry.space_group_name_H-M   'P 1'
#
loop_
_entity.id
_entity.type
_entity.pdbx_description
1 polymer ?
#
loop_
_entity_poly.entity_id
_entity_poly.type
_entity_poly.pdbx_seq_one_letter_code
_entity_poly.pdbx_strand_id
1 'polypeptide(L)'
;MLNLFQHPWRRIEANMPSRQPCTYILASQKQGMLYIGVSSDLAARIWQHRSGAAPGFTTQYRVYRLIHAEFFDDMAAAIAREKQLKRWHRPWKINLIEANNPDWDDLAVEWGIAEPLQKPSC
;
A
#
# COMPACT_ATOMS: atom_id res chain seq x y z
N MET A 1 19.12 12.78 33.97
CA MET A 1 17.78 13.40 33.92
C MET A 1 17.67 14.29 32.69
N LEU A 2 17.34 13.73 31.53
CA LEU A 2 16.62 14.42 30.46
C LEU A 2 15.98 13.29 29.62
N ASN A 3 14.71 13.00 29.91
CA ASN A 3 13.84 12.23 29.03
C ASN A 3 13.55 13.12 27.82
N LEU A 4 14.22 12.86 26.71
CA LEU A 4 13.98 13.55 25.45
C LEU A 4 13.99 12.51 24.34
N PHE A 5 12.86 11.84 24.11
CA PHE A 5 12.44 11.25 22.83
C PHE A 5 11.09 10.53 23.01
N GLN A 6 10.12 11.22 23.62
CA GLN A 6 8.72 10.90 23.34
C GLN A 6 8.43 11.41 21.94
N HIS A 7 8.62 10.55 20.95
CA HIS A 7 8.28 10.88 19.59
C HIS A 7 6.75 10.89 19.44
N PRO A 8 6.16 11.94 18.83
CA PRO A 8 4.71 12.06 18.68
C PRO A 8 4.08 11.02 17.73
N TRP A 9 4.87 10.18 17.06
CA TRP A 9 4.37 9.19 16.09
C TRP A 9 3.89 7.86 16.70
N ARG A 10 4.16 7.57 17.98
CA ARG A 10 3.61 6.37 18.66
C ARG A 10 2.11 6.43 18.95
N ARG A 11 1.43 7.54 18.65
CA ARG A 11 0.00 7.70 18.95
C ARG A 11 -0.93 7.28 17.79
N ILE A 12 -0.39 7.02 16.60
CA ILE A 12 -1.18 6.60 15.43
C ILE A 12 -1.30 5.06 15.35
N GLU A 13 -0.46 4.31 16.08
CA GLU A 13 -0.46 2.83 16.08
C GLU A 13 -1.73 2.18 16.68
N ALA A 14 -2.59 2.93 17.37
CA ALA A 14 -3.54 2.32 18.30
C ALA A 14 -4.87 1.81 17.70
N ASN A 15 -5.14 1.96 16.39
CA ASN A 15 -6.48 1.63 15.88
C ASN A 15 -6.61 1.11 14.44
N MET A 16 -5.54 0.59 13.82
CA MET A 16 -5.74 -0.23 12.62
C MET A 16 -6.13 -1.65 13.03
N PRO A 17 -7.30 -2.17 12.59
CA PRO A 17 -7.69 -3.55 12.88
C PRO A 17 -6.61 -4.48 12.35
N SER A 18 -6.07 -5.32 13.24
CA SER A 18 -4.89 -6.14 12.97
C SER A 18 -5.08 -7.10 11.79
N ARG A 19 -6.34 -7.42 11.44
CA ARG A 19 -6.68 -8.11 10.21
C ARG A 19 -8.02 -7.65 9.64
N GLN A 20 -8.00 -6.89 8.55
CA GLN A 20 -9.18 -6.53 7.77
C GLN A 20 -8.95 -6.87 6.29
N PRO A 21 -9.86 -7.62 5.64
CA PRO A 21 -9.79 -7.86 4.21
C PRO A 21 -9.71 -6.56 3.41
N CYS A 22 -8.76 -6.49 2.49
CA CYS A 22 -8.56 -5.33 1.65
C CYS A 22 -8.07 -5.71 0.25
N THR A 23 -8.46 -4.90 -0.73
CA THR A 23 -7.82 -4.84 -2.04
C THR A 23 -6.89 -3.65 -2.06
N TYR A 24 -5.66 -3.81 -2.55
CA TYR A 24 -4.68 -2.74 -2.57
C TYR A 24 -4.00 -2.62 -3.93
N ILE A 25 -3.52 -1.41 -4.24
CA ILE A 25 -2.75 -1.13 -5.45
C ILE A 25 -1.40 -0.53 -5.04
N LEU A 26 -0.34 -1.17 -5.53
CA LEU A 26 1.02 -0.66 -5.45
C LEU A 26 1.46 -0.09 -6.80
N ALA A 27 2.33 0.92 -6.77
CA ALA A 27 2.95 1.48 -7.96
C ALA A 27 4.48 1.57 -7.84
N SER A 28 5.17 1.51 -8.99
CA SER A 28 6.60 1.81 -9.05
C SER A 28 6.89 3.31 -8.98
N GLN A 29 6.06 4.12 -9.66
CA GLN A 29 6.09 5.58 -9.69
C GLN A 29 4.73 6.13 -10.17
N LYS A 30 4.54 7.45 -10.16
CA LYS A 30 3.33 8.10 -10.69
C LYS A 30 3.11 7.67 -12.14
N GLN A 31 1.91 7.15 -12.44
CA GLN A 31 1.54 6.57 -13.74
C GLN A 31 2.45 5.43 -14.23
N GLY A 32 3.20 4.79 -13.33
CA GLY A 32 4.07 3.65 -13.63
C GLY A 32 3.37 2.29 -13.62
N MET A 33 4.14 1.22 -13.42
CA MET A 33 3.61 -0.13 -13.31
C MET A 33 2.73 -0.25 -12.07
N LEU A 34 1.63 -1.01 -12.20
CA LEU A 34 0.68 -1.24 -11.13
C LEU A 34 0.69 -2.72 -10.73
N TYR A 35 0.72 -2.98 -9.42
CA TYR A 35 0.43 -4.29 -8.85
C TYR A 35 -0.88 -4.19 -8.08
N ILE A 36 -1.76 -5.17 -8.26
CA ILE A 36 -3.06 -5.24 -7.58
C ILE A 36 -3.11 -6.55 -6.81
N GLY A 37 -3.37 -6.46 -5.51
CA GLY A 37 -3.42 -7.62 -4.62
C GLY A 37 -4.55 -7.53 -3.61
N VAL A 38 -4.69 -8.62 -2.86
CA VAL A 38 -5.65 -8.76 -1.76
C VAL A 38 -4.92 -9.28 -0.51
N SER A 39 -5.31 -8.79 0.66
CA SER A 39 -4.77 -9.25 1.94
C SER A 39 -5.77 -9.07 3.06
N SER A 40 -5.65 -9.88 4.12
CA SER A 40 -6.27 -9.57 5.41
C SER A 40 -5.32 -8.78 6.32
N ASP A 41 -4.03 -8.71 6.00
CA ASP A 41 -3.01 -8.00 6.76
C ASP A 41 -2.21 -7.12 5.80
N LEU A 42 -2.60 -5.85 5.71
CA LEU A 42 -2.01 -4.91 4.76
C LEU A 42 -0.58 -4.58 5.17
N ALA A 43 -0.33 -4.33 6.46
CA ALA A 43 0.98 -3.97 6.98
C ALA A 43 2.03 -5.06 6.71
N ALA A 44 1.70 -6.33 7.01
CA ALA A 44 2.58 -7.44 6.70
C ALA A 44 2.87 -7.56 5.20
N ARG A 45 1.89 -7.30 4.32
CA ARG A 45 2.11 -7.30 2.87
C ARG A 45 3.02 -6.18 2.41
N ILE A 46 2.80 -4.95 2.89
CA ILE A 46 3.69 -3.82 2.57
C ILE A 46 5.13 -4.14 2.98
N TRP A 47 5.32 -4.68 4.19
CA TRP A 47 6.64 -5.10 4.66
C TRP A 47 7.26 -6.19 3.77
N GLN A 48 6.50 -7.22 3.38
CA GLN A 48 6.98 -8.29 2.48
C GLN A 48 7.40 -7.76 1.10
N HIS A 49 6.61 -6.84 0.53
CA HIS A 49 6.92 -6.21 -0.75
C HIS A 49 8.19 -5.37 -0.66
N ARG A 50 8.34 -4.54 0.38
CA ARG A 50 9.49 -3.62 0.53
C ARG A 50 10.79 -4.29 0.95
N SER A 51 10.72 -5.31 1.78
CA SER A 51 11.90 -6.06 2.23
C SER A 51 12.45 -7.02 1.17
N GLY A 52 11.71 -7.24 0.07
CA GLY A 52 12.04 -8.28 -0.90
C GLY A 52 11.84 -9.70 -0.34
N ALA A 53 11.24 -9.85 0.84
CA ALA A 53 10.98 -11.14 1.48
C ALA A 53 9.88 -11.96 0.76
N ALA A 54 9.13 -11.35 -0.16
CA ALA A 54 8.32 -12.07 -1.13
C ALA A 54 9.18 -12.42 -2.38
N PRO A 55 9.65 -13.68 -2.54
CA PRO A 55 10.38 -14.07 -3.73
C PRO A 55 9.48 -13.95 -4.97
N GLY A 56 9.86 -13.13 -5.97
CA GLY A 56 9.15 -12.98 -7.25
C GLY A 56 9.10 -11.56 -7.84
N PHE A 57 8.12 -11.33 -8.72
CA PHE A 57 7.89 -10.14 -9.58
C PHE A 57 8.13 -8.76 -8.91
N THR A 58 7.93 -8.66 -7.60
CA THR A 58 7.99 -7.41 -6.84
C THR A 58 9.41 -6.88 -6.65
N THR A 59 10.43 -7.76 -6.69
CA THR A 59 11.84 -7.37 -6.59
C THR A 59 12.37 -6.83 -7.92
N GLN A 60 11.84 -7.30 -9.05
CA GLN A 60 12.30 -6.90 -10.39
C GLN A 60 11.77 -5.52 -10.82
N TYR A 61 10.55 -5.15 -10.41
CA TYR A 61 9.87 -3.94 -10.91
C TYR A 61 9.75 -2.81 -9.89
N ARG A 62 10.30 -2.95 -8.67
CA ARG A 62 10.30 -1.93 -7.60
C ARG A 62 8.91 -1.34 -7.30
N VAL A 63 7.89 -2.18 -7.33
CA VAL A 63 6.49 -1.77 -7.12
C VAL A 63 6.19 -1.77 -5.63
N TYR A 64 6.52 -0.67 -4.94
CA TYR A 64 6.55 -0.60 -3.47
C TYR A 64 5.65 0.47 -2.86
N ARG A 65 5.20 1.44 -3.66
CA ARG A 65 4.41 2.57 -3.16
C ARG A 65 2.96 2.17 -3.03
N LEU A 66 2.40 2.25 -1.83
CA LEU A 66 0.97 2.01 -1.65
C LEU A 66 0.21 3.26 -2.07
N ILE A 67 -0.58 3.16 -3.13
CA ILE A 67 -1.27 4.32 -3.71
C ILE A 67 -2.79 4.25 -3.58
N HIS A 68 -3.33 3.07 -3.26
CA HIS A 68 -4.77 2.85 -3.08
C HIS A 68 -5.01 1.62 -2.20
N ALA A 69 -6.01 1.68 -1.32
CA ALA A 69 -6.54 0.51 -0.62
C ALA A 69 -8.06 0.66 -0.37
N GLU A 70 -8.80 -0.43 -0.55
CA GLU A 70 -10.22 -0.55 -0.21
C GLU A 70 -10.37 -1.66 0.83
N PHE A 71 -11.04 -1.38 1.95
CA PHE A 71 -11.29 -2.34 3.03
C PHE A 71 -12.71 -2.90 2.94
N PHE A 72 -12.86 -4.16 3.35
CA PHE A 72 -14.10 -4.92 3.24
C PHE A 72 -14.39 -5.69 4.53
N ASP A 73 -15.67 -6.04 4.72
CA ASP A 73 -16.10 -6.85 5.86
C ASP A 73 -15.69 -8.32 5.73
N ASP A 74 -15.56 -8.81 4.48
CA ASP A 74 -15.19 -10.19 4.20
C ASP A 74 -14.17 -10.32 3.05
N MET A 75 -13.48 -11.47 3.04
CA MET A 75 -12.44 -11.76 2.06
C MET A 75 -13.00 -12.00 0.65
N ALA A 76 -14.23 -12.50 0.52
CA ALA A 76 -14.83 -12.75 -0.78
C ALA A 76 -15.11 -11.45 -1.53
N ALA A 77 -15.59 -10.41 -0.84
CA ALA A 77 -15.76 -9.07 -1.38
C ALA A 77 -14.43 -8.47 -1.85
N ALA A 78 -13.38 -8.56 -1.03
CA ALA A 78 -12.04 -8.09 -1.40
C ALA A 78 -11.47 -8.83 -2.63
N ILE A 79 -11.66 -10.15 -2.72
CA ILE A 79 -11.24 -10.94 -3.89
C ILE A 79 -12.05 -10.57 -5.13
N ALA A 80 -13.36 -10.37 -5.00
CA ALA A 80 -14.22 -9.97 -6.12
C ALA A 80 -13.80 -8.60 -6.67
N ARG A 81 -13.50 -7.65 -5.79
CA ARG A 81 -12.98 -6.33 -6.17
C ARG A 81 -11.62 -6.42 -6.85
N GLU A 82 -10.70 -7.22 -6.31
CA GLU A 82 -9.38 -7.44 -6.94
C GLU A 82 -9.52 -7.97 -8.38
N LYS A 83 -10.39 -8.97 -8.60
CA LYS A 83 -10.70 -9.51 -9.92
C LYS A 83 -11.31 -8.46 -10.85
N GLN A 84 -12.22 -7.63 -10.34
CA GLN A 84 -12.83 -6.54 -11.10
C GLN A 84 -11.76 -5.53 -11.53
N LEU A 85 -10.94 -5.06 -10.59
CA LEU A 85 -9.87 -4.10 -10.87
C LEU A 85 -8.87 -4.66 -11.88
N LYS A 86 -8.46 -5.93 -11.77
CA LYS A 86 -7.54 -6.55 -12.74
C LYS A 86 -8.07 -6.49 -14.17
N ARG A 87 -9.39 -6.67 -14.37
CA ARG A 87 -10.06 -6.62 -15.69
C ARG A 87 -10.30 -5.21 -16.24
N TRP A 88 -10.18 -4.16 -15.42
CA TRP A 88 -10.39 -2.79 -15.88
C TRP A 88 -9.31 -2.30 -16.85
N HIS A 89 -9.74 -1.43 -17.78
CA HIS A 89 -8.81 -0.66 -18.59
C HIS A 89 -7.98 0.27 -17.70
N ARG A 90 -6.75 0.55 -18.14
CA ARG A 90 -5.80 1.36 -17.37
C ARG A 90 -6.34 2.76 -16.99
N PRO A 91 -7.03 3.51 -17.87
CA PRO A 91 -7.56 4.82 -17.51
C PRO A 91 -8.54 4.78 -16.33
N TRP A 92 -9.36 3.74 -16.23
CA TRP A 92 -10.33 3.61 -15.13
C TRP A 92 -9.66 3.36 -13.79
N LYS A 93 -8.56 2.59 -13.80
CA LYS A 93 -7.71 2.40 -12.61
C LYS A 93 -7.09 3.73 -12.17
N ILE A 94 -6.58 4.51 -13.12
CA ILE A 94 -5.98 5.82 -12.85
C ILE A 94 -7.03 6.77 -12.25
N ASN A 95 -8.20 6.88 -12.86
CA ASN A 95 -9.28 7.72 -12.34
C ASN A 95 -9.70 7.33 -10.91
N LEU A 96 -9.75 6.03 -10.61
CA LEU A 96 -10.02 5.54 -9.25
C LEU A 96 -8.97 6.00 -8.25
N ILE A 97 -7.69 5.87 -8.60
CA ILE A 97 -6.56 6.26 -7.74
C ILE A 97 -6.58 7.78 -7.55
N GLU A 98 -6.60 8.54 -8.65
CA GLU A 98 -6.44 9.99 -8.65
C GLU A 98 -7.64 10.73 -8.04
N ALA A 99 -8.81 10.08 -7.92
CA ALA A 99 -9.96 10.62 -7.21
C ALA A 99 -9.67 10.94 -5.74
N ASN A 100 -8.81 10.16 -5.08
CA ASN A 100 -8.45 10.34 -3.67
C ASN A 100 -6.95 10.57 -3.45
N ASN A 101 -6.11 10.22 -4.41
CA ASN A 101 -4.66 10.32 -4.32
C ASN A 101 -4.06 10.82 -5.66
N PRO A 102 -4.28 12.10 -6.02
CA PRO A 102 -3.90 12.66 -7.33
C PRO A 102 -2.39 12.65 -7.59
N ASP A 103 -1.58 12.70 -6.53
CA ASP A 103 -0.12 12.71 -6.62
C ASP A 103 0.52 11.34 -6.43
N TRP A 104 -0.30 10.32 -6.18
CA TRP A 104 0.14 8.95 -5.93
C TRP A 104 1.15 8.94 -4.79
N ASP A 105 0.80 9.65 -3.72
CA ASP A 105 1.52 9.66 -2.46
C ASP A 105 1.50 8.27 -1.84
N ASP A 106 2.52 8.01 -1.04
CA ASP A 106 2.71 6.72 -0.41
C ASP A 106 1.87 6.60 0.86
N LEU A 107 0.66 6.06 0.72
CA LEU A 107 -0.30 5.90 1.81
C LEU A 107 0.28 5.05 2.95
N ALA A 108 1.23 4.15 2.67
CA ALA A 108 1.88 3.38 3.72
C ALA A 108 2.71 4.26 4.67
N VAL A 109 3.28 5.36 4.17
CA VAL A 109 4.00 6.35 4.98
C VAL A 109 3.00 7.24 5.72
N GLU A 110 1.99 7.73 5.01
CA GLU A 110 0.94 8.58 5.58
C GLU A 110 0.21 7.90 6.73
N TRP A 111 -0.06 6.61 6.60
CA TRP A 111 -0.74 5.81 7.61
C TRP A 111 0.18 5.23 8.68
N GLY A 112 1.49 5.52 8.63
CA GLY A 112 2.47 5.01 9.61
C GLY A 112 2.72 3.51 9.54
N ILE A 113 2.43 2.86 8.40
CA ILE A 113 2.67 1.44 8.16
C ILE A 113 4.15 1.17 7.83
N ALA A 114 4.81 2.10 7.14
CA ALA A 114 6.19 1.93 6.69
C ALA A 114 6.94 3.26 6.61
N GLU A 115 8.28 3.18 6.69
CA GLU A 115 9.16 4.33 6.48
C GLU A 115 9.16 4.79 5.02
N PRO A 116 9.48 6.07 4.73
CA PRO A 116 9.63 6.57 3.37
C PRO A 116 10.57 5.71 2.52
N LEU A 117 10.15 5.41 1.30
CA LEU A 117 11.00 4.72 0.33
C LEU A 117 12.27 5.54 0.10
N GLN A 118 13.44 4.91 0.28
CA GLN A 118 14.71 5.55 -0.07
C GLN A 118 14.69 5.94 -1.55
N LYS A 119 14.99 7.20 -1.83
CA LYS A 119 15.22 7.64 -3.21
C LYS A 119 16.44 6.87 -3.73
N PRO A 120 16.41 6.37 -4.99
CA PRO A 120 17.64 5.86 -5.57
C PRO A 120 18.70 6.97 -5.48
N SER A 121 19.87 6.64 -4.93
CA SER A 121 21.03 7.52 -5.02
C SER A 121 21.25 7.86 -6.48
N CYS A 122 21.28 9.16 -6.80
CA CYS A 122 21.68 9.63 -8.12
C CYS A 122 23.06 9.07 -8.51
#